data_AF-A0A2A6RFN5-F1
#
_entry.id   AF-A0A2A6RFN5-F1
#
_cell.length_a   1.000
_cell.length_b   1.000
_cell.length_c   1.000
_cell.angle_alpha   90.00
_cell.angle_beta   90.00
_cell.angle_gamma   90.00
#
_symmetry.space_group_name_H-M   'P 1'
#
loop_
_entity.id
_entity.type
_entity.pdbx_description
1 polymer ?
#
loop_
_entity_poly.entity_id
_entity_poly.type
_entity_poly.pdbx_seq_one_letter_code
_entity_poly.pdbx_strand_id
1 'polypeptide(L)'
;MVERVCPECQHGNPLENRFCGACGAALAHDAIVPQRTDAIVIAGQPIPVAQLRQVGKAIAVGLAAVAVEAGAAWLRRRTEQATTTALAAPSTNPSPSPTLPHLANTVTIVSQRVTEIWDEGNLTRQIVEKHVWRKEG
;
A
#
# COMPACT_ATOMS: atom_id res chain seq x y z
N MET A 1 28.38 12.02 52.39
CA MET A 1 27.23 12.19 51.51
C MET A 1 27.48 11.32 50.29
N VAL A 2 26.64 10.35 49.98
CA VAL A 2 26.86 9.46 48.84
C VAL A 2 26.17 10.09 47.63
N GLU A 3 26.94 10.39 46.59
CA GLU A 3 26.46 11.07 45.39
C GLU A 3 26.76 10.20 44.17
N ARG A 4 25.91 10.32 43.16
CA ARG A 4 26.09 9.68 41.85
C ARG A 4 26.41 10.72 40.79
N VAL A 5 27.41 10.44 40.00
CA VAL A 5 27.82 11.29 38.88
C VAL A 5 26.98 10.97 37.64
N CYS A 6 26.42 11.99 37.00
CA CYS A 6 25.71 11.85 35.74
C CYS A 6 26.69 11.47 34.60
N PRO A 7 26.40 10.44 33.78
CA PRO A 7 27.29 10.07 32.68
C PRO A 7 27.31 11.08 31.53
N GLU A 8 26.25 11.89 31.37
CA GLU A 8 26.13 12.86 30.27
C GLU A 8 26.85 14.18 30.57
N CYS A 9 26.68 14.72 31.79
CA CYS A 9 27.16 16.06 32.14
C CYS A 9 28.11 16.09 33.35
N GLN A 10 28.41 14.94 33.94
CA GLN A 10 29.31 14.77 35.09
C GLN A 10 28.89 15.52 36.37
N HIS A 11 27.64 15.99 36.44
CA HIS A 11 27.11 16.61 37.65
C HIS A 11 26.92 15.58 38.78
N GLY A 12 27.26 15.96 40.01
CA GLY A 12 26.96 15.18 41.21
C GLY A 12 25.48 15.28 41.57
N ASN A 13 24.80 14.15 41.70
CA ASN A 13 23.38 14.08 42.03
C ASN A 13 23.18 13.22 43.29
N PRO A 14 22.18 13.52 44.13
CA PRO A 14 21.73 12.61 45.18
C PRO A 14 21.33 11.24 44.60
N LEU A 15 21.46 10.16 45.39
CA LEU A 15 21.12 8.80 44.95
C LEU A 15 19.62 8.62 44.66
N GLU A 16 18.79 9.46 45.26
CA GLU A 16 17.33 9.46 45.14
C GLU A 16 16.87 10.07 43.80
N ASN A 17 17.73 10.83 43.12
CA ASN A 17 17.37 11.49 41.87
C ASN A 17 17.29 10.48 40.71
N ARG A 18 16.10 10.41 40.08
CA ARG A 18 15.86 9.62 38.87
C ARG A 18 16.40 10.28 37.60
N PHE A 19 16.53 11.61 37.64
CA PHE A 19 17.03 12.44 36.54
C PHE A 19 18.10 13.38 37.06
N CYS A 20 19.04 13.77 36.20
CA CYS A 20 20.07 14.71 36.55
C CYS A 20 19.47 16.11 36.79
N GLY A 21 19.78 16.72 37.94
CA GLY A 21 19.35 18.08 38.28
C GLY A 21 19.96 19.18 37.41
N ALA A 22 20.99 18.87 36.61
CA ALA A 22 21.65 19.82 35.71
C ALA A 22 21.21 19.68 34.24
N CYS A 23 21.28 18.46 33.67
CA CYS A 23 20.99 18.25 32.24
C CYS A 23 19.66 17.52 31.97
N GLY A 24 18.96 17.04 33.01
CA GLY A 24 17.70 16.30 32.86
C GLY A 24 17.85 14.85 32.37
N ALA A 25 19.07 14.38 32.07
CA ALA A 25 19.30 13.02 31.63
C ALA A 25 18.88 11.98 32.68
N ALA A 26 18.32 10.85 32.25
CA ALA A 26 17.93 9.77 33.15
C ALA A 26 19.17 9.16 33.82
N LEU A 27 19.18 9.16 35.15
CA LEU A 27 20.22 8.50 35.93
C LEU A 27 19.80 7.03 36.06
N ALA A 28 20.34 6.17 35.18
CA ALA A 28 19.97 4.76 35.07
C ALA A 28 19.90 4.10 36.46
N HIS A 29 18.70 3.80 36.97
CA HIS A 29 18.61 3.06 38.23
C HIS A 29 19.27 1.69 38.02
N ASP A 30 19.90 1.16 39.06
CA ASP A 30 20.21 -0.27 39.17
C ASP A 30 18.87 -1.03 39.25
N ALA A 31 18.12 -1.02 38.16
CA ALA A 31 16.90 -1.78 38.02
C ALA A 31 17.34 -3.24 37.97
N ILE A 32 17.24 -3.91 39.12
CA ILE A 32 17.51 -5.34 39.32
C ILE A 32 16.62 -6.21 38.39
N VAL A 33 15.61 -5.62 37.76
CA VAL A 33 14.74 -6.31 36.80
C VAL A 33 15.27 -6.08 35.37
N PRO A 34 15.77 -7.12 34.68
CA PRO A 34 16.09 -6.99 33.26
C PRO A 34 14.81 -6.63 32.51
N GLN A 35 14.84 -5.47 31.86
CA GLN A 35 13.76 -5.00 31.01
C GLN A 35 13.73 -5.88 29.76
N ARG A 36 12.98 -6.99 29.82
CA ARG A 36 12.84 -7.94 28.72
C ARG A 36 11.85 -7.35 27.71
N THR A 37 12.37 -6.59 26.76
CA THR A 37 11.62 -5.85 25.73
C THR A 37 10.78 -6.72 24.80
N ASP A 38 10.97 -8.05 24.83
CA ASP A 38 10.42 -8.97 23.84
C ASP A 38 9.28 -9.88 24.34
N ALA A 39 8.82 -9.75 25.59
CA ALA A 39 7.82 -10.65 26.14
C ALA A 39 6.49 -9.93 26.42
N ILE A 40 5.53 -10.05 25.51
CA ILE A 40 4.14 -9.70 25.79
C ILE A 40 3.53 -10.86 26.59
N VAL A 41 3.06 -10.57 27.80
CA VAL A 41 2.44 -11.57 28.69
C VAL A 41 0.94 -11.30 28.73
N ILE A 42 0.13 -12.25 28.27
CA ILE A 42 -1.34 -12.20 28.37
C ILE A 42 -1.77 -13.30 29.33
N ALA A 43 -2.55 -12.94 30.36
CA ALA A 43 -3.02 -13.87 31.39
C ALA A 43 -1.88 -14.72 32.04
N GLY A 44 -0.71 -14.10 32.25
CA GLY A 44 0.44 -14.77 32.88
C GLY A 44 1.18 -15.77 31.98
N GLN A 45 0.79 -15.90 30.70
CA GLN A 45 1.48 -16.75 29.72
C GLN A 45 2.32 -15.88 28.78
N PRO A 46 3.63 -16.14 28.65
CA PRO A 46 4.48 -15.41 27.72
C PRO A 46 4.16 -15.86 26.29
N ILE A 47 3.73 -14.93 25.44
CA ILE A 47 3.48 -15.23 24.03
C ILE A 47 4.81 -15.12 23.28
N PRO A 48 5.27 -16.18 22.60
CA PRO A 48 6.45 -16.10 21.76
C PRO A 48 6.14 -15.26 20.52
N VAL A 49 6.46 -13.97 20.57
CA VAL A 49 6.30 -13.02 19.45
C VAL A 49 6.93 -13.53 18.14
N ALA A 50 8.00 -14.33 18.23
CA ALA A 50 8.60 -14.99 17.08
C ALA A 50 7.63 -15.94 16.35
N GLN A 51 6.91 -16.77 17.10
CA GLN A 51 5.92 -17.71 16.55
C GLN A 51 4.72 -16.97 15.96
N LEU A 52 4.27 -15.90 16.63
CA LEU A 52 3.19 -15.05 16.12
C LEU A 52 3.54 -14.41 14.77
N ARG A 53 4.80 -13.96 14.60
CA ARG A 53 5.27 -13.40 13.31
C ARG A 53 5.26 -14.45 12.19
N GLN A 54 5.61 -15.70 12.48
CA GLN A 54 5.62 -16.77 11.48
C GLN A 54 4.19 -17.14 11.05
N VAL A 55 3.29 -17.34 12.02
CA VAL A 55 1.87 -17.64 11.72
C VAL A 55 1.21 -16.48 10.96
N GLY A 56 1.47 -15.23 11.37
CA GLY A 56 0.94 -14.06 10.68
C GLY A 56 1.38 -13.95 9.22
N LYS A 57 2.65 -14.31 8.91
CA LYS A 57 3.14 -14.34 7.53
C LYS A 57 2.40 -15.36 6.67
N ALA A 58 2.16 -16.57 7.18
CA ALA A 58 1.45 -17.61 6.44
C ALA A 58 0.00 -17.20 6.12
N ILE A 59 -0.69 -16.62 7.10
CA ILE A 59 -2.06 -16.10 6.92
C ILE A 59 -2.09 -15.02 5.83
N ALA A 60 -1.14 -14.07 5.85
CA ALA A 60 -1.07 -13.00 4.87
C ALA A 60 -0.90 -13.53 3.43
N VAL A 61 -0.04 -14.54 3.22
CA VAL A 61 0.17 -15.16 1.91
C VAL A 61 -1.11 -15.86 1.42
N GLY A 62 -1.79 -16.59 2.30
CA GLY A 62 -3.06 -17.24 1.96
C GLY A 62 -4.13 -16.24 1.53
N LEU A 63 -4.29 -15.15 2.28
CA LEU A 63 -5.25 -14.08 1.93
C LEU A 63 -4.90 -13.39 0.61
N ALA A 64 -3.62 -13.17 0.33
CA ALA A 64 -3.17 -12.59 -0.92
C ALA A 64 -3.54 -13.47 -2.13
N ALA A 65 -3.36 -14.79 -2.02
CA ALA A 65 -3.75 -15.72 -3.09
C ALA A 65 -5.27 -15.66 -3.36
N VAL A 66 -6.10 -15.68 -2.32
CA VAL A 66 -7.56 -15.58 -2.45
C VAL A 66 -7.97 -14.25 -3.09
N ALA A 67 -7.33 -13.14 -2.71
CA ALA A 67 -7.62 -11.83 -3.29
C ALA A 67 -7.29 -11.77 -4.80
N VAL A 68 -6.19 -12.40 -5.23
CA VAL A 68 -5.81 -12.47 -6.65
C VAL A 68 -6.86 -13.25 -7.45
N GLU A 69 -7.30 -14.41 -6.97
CA GLU A 69 -8.30 -15.23 -7.66
C GLU A 69 -9.67 -14.52 -7.73
N ALA A 70 -10.13 -13.96 -6.60
CA ALA A 70 -11.39 -13.22 -6.55
C ALA A 70 -11.35 -11.97 -7.45
N GLY A 71 -10.23 -11.25 -7.47
CA GLY A 71 -10.01 -10.08 -8.33
C GLY A 71 -10.05 -10.45 -9.81
N ALA A 72 -9.39 -11.54 -10.20
CA ALA A 72 -9.41 -12.04 -11.58
C ALA A 72 -10.81 -12.47 -12.02
N ALA A 73 -11.56 -13.17 -11.16
CA ALA A 73 -12.94 -13.55 -11.44
C ALA A 73 -13.87 -12.34 -11.62
N TRP A 74 -13.72 -11.32 -10.76
CA TRP A 74 -14.48 -10.08 -10.86
C TRP A 74 -14.18 -9.30 -12.15
N LEU A 75 -12.90 -9.21 -12.53
CA LEU A 75 -12.45 -8.55 -13.78
C LEU A 75 -13.07 -9.21 -15.02
N ARG A 76 -13.06 -10.56 -15.09
CA ARG A 76 -13.69 -11.31 -16.20
C ARG A 76 -15.18 -11.02 -16.33
N ARG A 77 -15.90 -11.03 -15.21
CA ARG A 77 -17.34 -10.72 -15.19
C ARG A 77 -17.63 -9.31 -15.68
N ARG A 78 -16.76 -8.35 -15.35
CA ARG A 78 -16.91 -6.95 -15.78
C ARG A 78 -16.71 -6.79 -17.29
N THR A 79 -15.76 -7.51 -17.90
CA THR A 79 -15.55 -7.47 -19.35
C THR A 79 -16.69 -8.07 -20.15
N GLU A 80 -17.32 -9.14 -19.63
CA GLU A 80 -18.50 -9.74 -20.25
C GLU A 80 -19.70 -8.78 -20.23
N GLN A 81 -19.96 -8.13 -19.08
CA GLN A 81 -21.05 -7.15 -18.94
C GLN A 81 -20.86 -5.93 -19.86
N ALA A 82 -19.63 -5.40 -19.96
CA ALA A 82 -19.34 -4.29 -20.86
C ALA A 82 -19.63 -4.65 -22.34
N THR A 83 -19.38 -5.91 -22.72
CA THR A 83 -19.69 -6.41 -24.07
C THR A 83 -21.19 -6.52 -24.29
N THR A 84 -21.95 -7.06 -23.33
CA THR A 84 -23.42 -7.17 -23.47
C THR A 84 -24.11 -5.82 -23.52
N THR A 85 -23.67 -4.84 -22.72
CA THR A 85 -24.23 -3.48 -22.75
C THR A 85 -23.88 -2.74 -24.06
N ALA A 86 -22.71 -3.01 -24.66
CA ALA A 86 -22.35 -2.47 -25.97
C ALA A 86 -23.19 -3.06 -27.12
N LEU A 87 -23.58 -4.34 -27.05
CA LEU A 87 -24.50 -4.95 -28.03
C LEU A 87 -25.98 -4.57 -27.81
N ALA A 88 -26.35 -4.09 -26.62
CA ALA A 88 -27.71 -3.68 -26.29
C ALA A 88 -27.99 -2.19 -26.54
N ALA A 89 -27.04 -1.43 -27.10
CA ALA A 89 -27.29 -0.06 -27.52
C ALA A 89 -28.40 -0.05 -28.59
N PRO A 90 -29.57 0.57 -28.35
CA PRO A 90 -30.62 0.62 -29.35
C PRO A 90 -30.14 1.47 -30.54
N SER A 91 -30.13 0.86 -31.73
CA SER A 91 -30.02 1.57 -33.00
C SER A 91 -31.31 2.33 -33.24
N THR A 92 -31.37 3.60 -32.82
CA THR A 92 -32.46 4.52 -33.19
C THR A 92 -32.21 5.05 -34.59
N ASN A 93 -33.02 4.58 -35.54
CA ASN A 93 -33.14 5.15 -36.89
C ASN A 93 -33.87 6.52 -36.86
N PRO A 94 -33.74 7.34 -37.92
CA PRO A 94 -33.83 8.80 -37.84
C PRO A 94 -35.27 9.33 -37.96
N SER A 95 -35.53 10.45 -37.27
CA SER A 95 -36.71 11.31 -37.46
C SER A 95 -36.24 12.69 -37.95
N PRO A 96 -36.96 13.36 -38.87
CA PRO A 96 -36.41 14.46 -39.65
C PRO A 96 -36.22 15.76 -38.85
N SER A 97 -35.21 16.49 -39.32
CA SER A 97 -34.60 17.72 -38.80
C SER A 97 -35.54 18.83 -38.30
N PRO A 98 -35.02 19.67 -37.40
CA PRO A 98 -34.92 21.10 -37.67
C PRO A 98 -33.45 21.51 -37.81
N THR A 99 -33.14 22.16 -38.93
CA THR A 99 -31.81 22.63 -39.32
C THR A 99 -31.30 23.68 -38.32
N LEU A 100 -30.29 23.31 -37.54
CA LEU A 100 -29.42 24.19 -36.76
C LEU A 100 -27.98 23.94 -37.25
N PRO A 101 -27.09 24.95 -37.19
CA PRO A 101 -25.79 24.90 -37.87
C PRO A 101 -25.00 23.69 -37.37
N HIS A 102 -24.52 22.90 -38.33
CA HIS A 102 -23.81 21.64 -38.16
C HIS A 102 -22.59 21.85 -37.26
N LEU A 103 -22.74 21.62 -35.96
CA LEU A 103 -21.61 21.46 -35.05
C LEU A 103 -20.99 20.11 -35.40
N ALA A 104 -19.91 20.15 -36.18
CA ALA A 104 -19.15 18.98 -36.56
C ALA A 104 -18.68 18.23 -35.31
N ASN A 105 -19.33 17.12 -34.99
CA ASN A 105 -18.98 16.29 -33.84
C ASN A 105 -17.67 15.57 -34.15
N THR A 106 -16.56 16.13 -33.68
CA THR A 106 -15.23 15.50 -33.84
C THR A 106 -15.03 14.46 -32.73
N VAL A 107 -14.98 13.18 -33.10
CA VAL A 107 -14.67 12.09 -32.16
C VAL A 107 -13.18 11.76 -32.28
N THR A 108 -12.47 11.84 -31.14
CA THR A 108 -11.05 11.43 -31.06
C THR A 108 -10.95 10.17 -30.18
N ILE A 109 -10.43 9.09 -30.76
CA ILE A 109 -10.15 7.84 -30.05
C ILE A 109 -8.65 7.73 -29.87
N VAL A 110 -8.20 7.61 -28.63
CA VAL A 110 -6.79 7.38 -28.29
C VAL A 110 -6.64 5.95 -27.78
N SER A 111 -5.83 5.14 -28.44
CA SER A 111 -5.47 3.78 -28.03
C SER A 111 -3.99 3.72 -27.71
N GLN A 112 -3.64 3.15 -26.56
CA GLN A 112 -2.26 2.98 -26.12
C GLN A 112 -2.00 1.49 -25.82
N ARG A 113 -0.94 0.95 -26.41
CA ARG A 113 -0.43 -0.40 -26.14
C ARG A 113 0.98 -0.29 -25.59
N VAL A 114 1.23 -0.92 -24.46
CA VAL A 114 2.56 -1.02 -23.84
C VAL A 114 2.99 -2.47 -23.91
N THR A 115 4.14 -2.73 -24.54
CA THR A 115 4.76 -4.05 -24.62
C THR A 115 6.08 -4.01 -23.86
N GLU A 116 6.20 -4.84 -22.84
CA GLU A 116 7.41 -4.97 -22.04
C GLU A 116 8.13 -6.27 -22.39
N ILE A 117 9.42 -6.17 -22.66
CA ILE A 117 10.31 -7.29 -22.96
C ILE A 117 11.25 -7.42 -21.77
N TRP A 118 11.23 -8.61 -21.18
CA TRP A 118 11.99 -8.97 -20.00
C TRP A 118 13.01 -10.04 -20.38
N ASP A 119 14.24 -9.90 -19.89
CA ASP A 119 15.30 -10.91 -20.02
C ASP A 119 15.98 -11.11 -18.66
N GLU A 120 16.15 -12.37 -18.26
CA GLU A 120 16.71 -12.77 -16.94
C GLU A 120 16.12 -12.00 -15.73
N GLY A 121 14.82 -11.70 -15.78
CA GLY A 121 14.14 -10.95 -14.71
C GLY A 121 14.39 -9.45 -14.70
N ASN A 122 15.17 -8.93 -15.65
CA ASN A 122 15.38 -7.50 -15.86
C ASN A 122 14.54 -7.01 -17.05
N LEU A 123 13.91 -5.84 -16.91
CA LEU A 123 13.21 -5.20 -18.02
C LEU A 123 14.25 -4.66 -19.00
N THR A 124 14.34 -5.27 -20.19
CA THR A 124 15.32 -4.88 -21.20
C THR A 124 14.77 -3.88 -22.20
N ARG A 125 13.45 -3.90 -22.46
CA ARG A 125 12.84 -2.98 -23.40
C ARG A 125 11.36 -2.74 -23.10
N GLN A 126 10.93 -1.49 -23.20
CA GLN A 126 9.52 -1.13 -23.17
C GLN A 126 9.18 -0.40 -24.48
N ILE A 127 8.18 -0.91 -25.20
CA ILE A 127 7.70 -0.34 -26.46
C ILE A 127 6.30 0.21 -26.20
N VAL A 128 6.13 1.52 -26.41
CA VAL A 128 4.84 2.20 -26.25
C VAL A 128 4.32 2.61 -27.62
N GLU A 129 3.25 1.97 -28.05
CA GLU A 129 2.54 2.28 -29.29
C GLU A 129 1.30 3.11 -28.96
N LYS A 130 1.19 4.29 -29.57
CA LYS A 130 0.04 5.18 -29.40
C LYS A 130 -0.62 5.42 -30.75
N HIS A 131 -1.90 5.08 -30.84
CA HIS A 131 -2.73 5.32 -32.01
C HIS A 131 -3.76 6.39 -31.69
N VAL A 132 -3.89 7.38 -32.57
CA VAL A 132 -4.89 8.45 -32.46
C VAL A 132 -5.72 8.43 -33.73
N TRP A 133 -7.01 8.17 -33.55
CA TRP A 133 -7.99 8.17 -34.63
C TRP A 133 -8.87 9.39 -34.44
N ARG A 134 -8.97 10.23 -35.47
CA ARG A 134 -9.93 11.35 -35.50
C ARG A 134 -10.95 11.07 -36.60
N LYS A 135 -12.22 11.10 -36.23
CA LYS A 135 -13.33 11.11 -37.19
C LYS A 135 -13.99 12.48 -37.13
N GLU A 136 -13.94 13.18 -38.25
CA GLU A 136 -14.66 14.43 -38.48
C GLU A 136 -16.02 14.08 -39.10
N GLY A 137 -17.09 14.68 -38.60
CA GLY A 137 -18.48 14.36 -38.91
C GLY A 137 -19.26 15.55 -39.40
#